data_AF-A0A0F9P735-F1
#
_entry.id   AF-A0A0F9P735-F1
#
_cell.length_a   1.000
_cell.length_b   1.000
_cell.length_c   1.000
_cell.angle_alpha   90.00
_cell.angle_beta   90.00
_cell.angle_gamma   90.00
#
_symmetry.space_group_name_H-M   'P 1'
#
loop_
_entity.id
_entity.type
_entity.pdbx_description
1 polymer ?
#
loop_
_entity_poly.entity_id
_entity_poly.type
_entity_poly.pdbx_seq_one_letter_code
_entity_poly.pdbx_strand_id
1 'polypeptide(L)'
;MESFIGVKIINAEAMDEKTFYENFRGAPRNDGPTSSGFHVVYANPSGEDYHSWSPLDVFEHAYRRVTDGEIKLILTLLPEPDSDQNVRGE
;
A
#
# COMPACT_ATOMS: atom_id res chain seq x y z
N MET A 1 15.26 -8.15 -19.69
CA MET A 1 14.54 -7.76 -18.46
C MET A 1 15.55 -7.08 -17.57
N GLU A 2 15.18 -5.93 -17.01
CA GLU A 2 16.00 -5.21 -16.05
C GLU A 2 15.29 -5.25 -14.69
N SER A 3 16.08 -5.32 -13.62
CA SER A 3 15.56 -5.44 -12.25
C SER A 3 15.63 -4.08 -11.57
N PHE A 4 14.51 -3.65 -10.99
CA PHE A 4 14.38 -2.40 -10.26
C PHE A 4 13.86 -2.68 -8.85
N ILE A 5 14.27 -1.85 -7.89
CA ILE A 5 13.70 -1.82 -6.54
C ILE A 5 12.76 -0.61 -6.48
N GLY A 6 11.47 -0.87 -6.33
CA GLY A 6 10.49 0.14 -5.97
C GLY A 6 10.33 0.20 -4.45
N VAL A 7 10.32 1.40 -3.89
CA VAL A 7 10.11 1.60 -2.45
C VAL A 7 8.87 2.48 -2.22
N LYS A 8 8.07 2.11 -1.22
CA LYS A 8 6.91 2.85 -0.74
C LYS A 8 6.83 2.68 0.77
N ILE A 9 6.45 3.73 1.49
CA ILE A 9 5.97 3.57 2.86
C ILE A 9 4.57 2.99 2.78
N ILE A 10 4.33 1.88 3.48
CA ILE A 10 3.03 1.21 3.53
C ILE A 10 2.55 1.15 4.98
N ASN A 11 1.23 1.12 5.13
CA ASN A 11 0.56 0.73 6.37
C ASN A 11 0.01 -0.68 6.19
N ALA A 12 0.06 -1.49 7.25
CA ALA A 12 -0.46 -2.85 7.20
C ALA A 12 -1.16 -3.22 8.51
N GLU A 13 -2.31 -3.87 8.40
CA GLU A 13 -3.05 -4.44 9.51
C GLU A 13 -3.42 -5.90 9.21
N ALA A 14 -3.49 -6.74 10.25
CA ALA A 14 -3.88 -8.13 10.08
C ALA A 14 -5.32 -8.21 9.57
N MET A 15 -5.52 -8.87 8.44
CA MET A 15 -6.84 -9.05 7.84
C MET A 15 -6.84 -10.32 7.02
N ASP A 16 -7.85 -11.16 7.23
CA ASP A 16 -8.04 -12.34 6.43
C ASP A 16 -8.50 -11.98 5.00
N GLU A 17 -8.26 -12.88 4.07
CA GLU A 17 -8.52 -12.63 2.65
C GLU A 17 -10.00 -12.29 2.38
N LYS A 18 -10.92 -13.03 2.99
CA LYS A 18 -12.35 -12.89 2.71
C LYS A 18 -12.86 -11.54 3.17
N THR A 19 -12.51 -11.14 4.39
CA THR A 19 -12.83 -9.82 4.97
C THR A 19 -12.31 -8.70 4.08
N PHE A 20 -11.09 -8.82 3.54
CA PHE A 20 -10.56 -7.81 2.60
C PHE A 20 -11.41 -7.70 1.32
N TYR A 21 -11.74 -8.82 0.69
CA TYR A 21 -12.49 -8.81 -0.57
C TYR A 21 -13.92 -8.29 -0.39
N GLU A 22 -14.57 -8.63 0.71
CA GLU A 22 -15.90 -8.10 1.07
C GLU A 22 -15.86 -6.57 1.26
N ASN A 23 -14.86 -6.06 2.00
CA ASN A 23 -14.77 -4.63 2.34
C ASN A 23 -14.24 -3.74 1.20
N PHE A 24 -13.28 -4.23 0.42
CA PHE A 24 -12.50 -3.38 -0.51
C PHE A 24 -12.63 -3.76 -1.98
N ARG A 25 -13.33 -4.86 -2.32
CA ARG A 25 -13.51 -5.31 -3.70
C ARG A 25 -14.96 -5.57 -4.08
N GLY A 26 -15.90 -5.52 -3.12
CA GLY A 26 -17.33 -5.70 -3.37
C GLY A 26 -17.69 -7.08 -3.93
N ALA A 27 -16.79 -8.05 -3.81
CA ALA A 27 -16.94 -9.40 -4.36
C ALA A 27 -16.54 -10.40 -3.29
N PRO A 28 -17.49 -11.10 -2.64
CA PRO A 28 -17.15 -12.14 -1.69
C PRO A 28 -16.37 -13.25 -2.40
N ARG A 29 -15.28 -13.71 -1.79
CA ARG A 29 -14.64 -14.96 -2.22
C ARG A 29 -15.49 -16.13 -1.72
N ASN A 30 -15.68 -17.13 -2.59
CA ASN A 30 -16.41 -18.36 -2.28
C ASN A 30 -15.90 -19.04 -1.00
N ASP A 31 -16.77 -19.90 -0.46
CA ASP A 31 -16.82 -20.66 0.79
C ASP A 31 -15.63 -21.59 1.16
N GLY A 32 -14.45 -21.38 0.56
CA GLY A 32 -13.22 -22.05 0.96
C GLY A 32 -12.65 -21.54 2.30
N PRO A 33 -11.67 -22.27 2.87
CA PRO A 33 -10.96 -21.82 4.06
C PRO A 33 -10.31 -20.45 3.80
N THR A 34 -10.48 -19.54 4.77
CA THR A 34 -9.98 -18.18 4.63
C THR A 34 -8.50 -18.12 4.99
N SER A 35 -7.70 -17.53 4.10
CA SER A 35 -6.27 -17.35 4.30
C SER A 35 -5.99 -16.16 5.23
N SER A 36 -5.12 -16.36 6.21
CA SER A 36 -4.57 -15.29 7.03
C SER A 36 -3.58 -14.43 6.23
N GLY A 37 -3.59 -13.12 6.48
CA GLY A 37 -2.72 -12.18 5.80
C GLY A 37 -2.85 -10.77 6.33
N PHE A 38 -2.48 -9.81 5.49
CA PHE A 38 -2.51 -8.39 5.82
C PHE A 38 -3.26 -7.59 4.77
N HIS A 39 -4.08 -6.66 5.24
CA HIS A 39 -4.53 -5.52 4.45
C HIS A 39 -3.41 -4.49 4.43
N VAL A 40 -2.96 -4.13 3.23
CA VAL A 40 -1.86 -3.21 2.99
C VAL A 40 -2.39 -1.97 2.27
N VAL A 41 -2.02 -0.80 2.77
CA VAL A 41 -2.46 0.51 2.24
C VAL A 41 -1.25 1.38 1.95
N TYR A 42 -1.26 2.04 0.79
CA TYR A 42 -0.29 3.08 0.46
C TYR A 42 -0.88 4.13 -0.47
N ALA A 43 -0.40 5.37 -0.35
CA ALA A 43 -0.80 6.46 -1.23
C ALA A 43 -0.33 6.20 -2.67
N ASN A 44 -1.24 6.33 -3.63
CA ASN A 44 -0.90 6.36 -5.05
C ASN A 44 -0.56 7.81 -5.49
N PRO A 45 0.11 7.99 -6.64
CA PRO A 45 0.44 9.33 -7.13
C PRO A 45 -0.77 10.22 -7.43
N SER A 46 -1.97 9.66 -7.62
CA SER A 46 -3.20 10.42 -7.81
C SER A 46 -3.83 10.91 -6.49
N GLY A 47 -3.22 10.59 -5.34
CA GLY A 47 -3.69 11.00 -4.02
C GLY A 47 -4.78 10.10 -3.42
N GLU A 48 -5.14 9.02 -4.10
CA GLU A 48 -6.05 7.99 -3.56
C GLU A 48 -5.24 6.89 -2.87
N ASP A 49 -5.84 6.28 -1.85
CA ASP A 49 -5.22 5.12 -1.20
C ASP A 49 -5.39 3.87 -2.05
N TYR A 50 -4.27 3.19 -2.29
CA TYR A 50 -4.29 1.86 -2.87
C TYR A 50 -4.40 0.82 -1.76
N HIS A 51 -5.51 0.08 -1.77
CA HIS A 51 -5.76 -1.03 -0.86
C HIS A 51 -5.38 -2.35 -1.52
N SER A 52 -4.56 -3.18 -0.87
CA SER A 52 -4.22 -4.52 -1.32
C SER A 52 -4.25 -5.54 -0.19
N TRP A 53 -4.26 -6.82 -0.55
CA TRP A 53 -4.13 -7.91 0.40
C TRP A 53 -2.90 -8.75 0.08
N SER A 54 -2.17 -9.13 1.12
CA SER A 54 -0.96 -9.96 1.02
C SER A 54 -1.11 -11.19 1.92
N PRO A 55 -0.82 -12.41 1.42
CA PRO A 55 -0.71 -13.60 2.26
C PRO A 55 0.29 -13.40 3.41
N LEU A 56 0.04 -14.04 4.54
CA LEU A 56 0.86 -13.93 5.75
C LEU A 56 2.36 -14.17 5.47
N ASP A 57 2.68 -15.31 4.83
CA ASP A 57 4.05 -15.70 4.53
C ASP A 57 4.72 -14.72 3.55
N VAL A 58 4.02 -14.33 2.50
CA VAL A 58 4.50 -13.34 1.53
C VAL A 58 4.80 -12.00 2.24
N PHE A 59 3.91 -11.56 3.13
CA PHE A 59 4.08 -10.29 3.82
C PHE A 59 5.31 -10.33 4.75
N GLU A 60 5.44 -11.36 5.57
CA GLU A 60 6.54 -11.48 6.54
C GLU A 60 7.92 -11.63 5.88
N HIS A 61 7.99 -12.20 4.67
CA HIS A 61 9.26 -12.31 3.93
C HIS A 61 9.61 -11.04 3.14
N ALA A 62 8.60 -10.30 2.66
CA ALA A 62 8.81 -9.15 1.78
C ALA A 62 8.93 -7.82 2.53
N TYR A 63 8.27 -7.69 3.69
CA TYR A 63 8.16 -6.43 4.41
C TYR A 63 8.80 -6.47 5.79
N ARG A 64 9.26 -5.31 6.24
CA ARG A 64 9.67 -5.08 7.62
C ARG A 64 9.10 -3.76 8.10
N ARG A 65 8.99 -3.63 9.42
CA ARG A 65 8.73 -2.32 10.03
C ARG A 65 9.88 -1.36 9.72
N VAL A 66 9.51 -0.16 9.32
CA VAL A 66 10.42 0.98 9.20
C VAL A 66 10.56 1.65 10.57
N THR A 67 11.74 2.17 10.84
CA THR A 67 12.00 3.01 12.02
C THR A 67 11.57 4.45 11.75
N ASP A 68 11.32 5.23 12.79
CA ASP A 68 10.97 6.66 12.65
C ASP A 68 12.05 7.44 11.89
N GLY A 69 13.33 7.08 12.06
CA GLY A 69 14.44 7.67 11.32
C GLY A 69 14.39 7.38 9.83
N GLU A 70 14.01 6.16 9.44
CA GLU A 70 13.84 5.77 8.03
C GLU A 70 12.64 6.46 7.39
N ILE A 71 11.52 6.59 8.12
CA ILE A 71 10.35 7.34 7.65
C ILE A 71 10.76 8.78 7.36
N LYS A 72 11.46 9.43 8.30
CA LYS A 72 11.90 10.83 8.14
C LYS A 72 12.81 10.99 6.93
N LEU A 73 13.77 10.07 6.74
CA LEU A 73 14.67 10.10 5.58
C LEU A 73 13.89 9.97 4.28
N ILE A 74 12.97 9.02 4.20
CA ILE A 74 12.19 8.76 2.98
C ILE A 74 11.29 9.94 2.65
N LEU A 75 10.57 10.50 3.63
CA LEU A 75 9.70 11.66 3.42
C LEU A 75 10.47 12.93 3.05
N THR A 76 11.69 13.12 3.56
CA THR A 76 12.54 14.28 3.21
C THR A 76 13.08 14.20 1.77
N LEU A 77 13.21 13.00 1.21
CA LEU A 77 13.72 12.77 -0.13
C LEU A 77 12.63 12.76 -1.21
N LEU A 78 11.36 12.72 -0.82
CA LEU A 78 10.26 12.86 -1.76
C LEU A 78 10.11 14.36 -2.11
N PRO A 79 10.10 14.74 -3.39
CA PRO A 79 9.79 16.11 -3.76
C PRO A 79 8.39 16.45 -3.24
N GLU A 80 8.21 17.68 -2.74
CA GLU A 80 6.89 18.23 -2.45
C GLU A 80 6.01 18.03 -3.70
N PRO A 81 4.76 17.58 -3.56
CA PRO A 81 3.86 17.50 -4.70
C PRO A 81 3.76 18.91 -5.31
N ASP A 82 4.12 19.03 -6.60
CA ASP A 82 4.11 20.30 -7.33
C ASP A 82 2.76 21.01 -7.12
N SER A 83 2.76 22.06 -6.31
CA SER A 83 1.57 22.87 -6.02
C SER A 83 1.19 23.79 -7.20
N ASP A 84 1.95 23.78 -8.29
CA ASP A 84 1.83 24.70 -9.42
C ASP A 84 1.05 24.12 -10.62
N GLN A 85 -0.16 23.62 -10.37
CA GLN A 85 -1.15 23.33 -11.41
C GLN A 85 -2.47 24.08 -11.15
N ASN A 86 -2.40 25.32 -10.67
CA ASN A 86 -3.53 26.23 -10.69
C ASN A 86 -3.10 27.57 -11.30
N VAL A 87 -3.93 28.08 -12.22
CA VAL A 87 -3.78 29.31 -13.02
C VAL A 87 -2.99 29.17 -14.33
N ARG A 88 -3.60 28.55 -15.35
CA ARG A 88 -3.72 29.14 -16.70
C ARG A 88 -5.02 28.68 -17.37
N GLY A 89 -6.02 29.54 -17.28
CA GLY A 89 -7.25 29.49 -18.06
C GLY A 89 -7.78 30.90 -18.15
N GLU A 90 -7.13 31.72 -18.98
CA GLU A 90 -7.71 32.92 -19.57
C GLU A 90 -8.67 32.51 -20.70
#